data_AF-A0A7X8MXW6-F1
#
_entry.id   AF-A0A7X8MXW6-F1
#
_cell.length_a   1.000
_cell.length_b   1.000
_cell.length_c   1.000
_cell.angle_alpha   90.00
_cell.angle_beta   90.00
_cell.angle_gamma   90.00
#
_symmetry.space_group_name_H-M   'P 1'
#
loop_
_entity.id
_entity.type
_entity.pdbx_description
1 polymer ?
#
loop_
_entity_poly.entity_id
_entity_poly.type
_entity_poly.pdbx_seq_one_letter_code
_entity_poly.pdbx_strand_id
1 'polypeptide(L)'
;MPSRPSLPDSHRLPRLDEPRDMPLREQVAEHLRHAFIVGDIAPGVVLSAPTLAGEFGISATPVREAMLDLATEGHVRALRYKGYRVLEFSPETRAQHVELRGFIEIPLMLRVAAHGMPDEQLVAARRLAADSLQAAVDGDLIEFIRLDTSLHLGLLKAAGNDVAVRHVRSLRSLARLTGLRA
;
A
#
# COMPACT_ATOMS: atom_id res chain seq x y z
N MET A 1 1.86 -24.96 24.17
CA MET A 1 1.09 -23.79 23.73
C MET A 1 1.79 -23.22 22.50
N PRO A 2 1.12 -23.05 21.34
CA PRO A 2 1.80 -22.43 20.21
C PRO A 2 2.09 -20.97 20.57
N SER A 3 3.37 -20.61 20.47
CA SER A 3 3.93 -19.28 20.70
C SER A 3 3.22 -18.25 19.82
N ARG A 4 2.76 -17.16 20.45
CA ARG A 4 2.16 -16.02 19.75
C ARG A 4 3.26 -15.32 18.94
N PRO A 5 3.09 -15.12 17.62
CA PRO A 5 4.05 -14.34 16.85
C PRO A 5 3.99 -12.89 17.33
N SER A 6 5.10 -12.40 17.89
CA SER A 6 5.38 -10.99 18.09
C SER A 6 5.87 -10.39 16.76
N LEU A 7 5.47 -9.16 16.45
CA LEU A 7 6.03 -8.45 15.30
C LEU A 7 7.55 -8.27 15.47
N PRO A 8 8.37 -8.44 14.41
CA PRO A 8 9.80 -8.14 14.46
C PRO A 8 10.12 -6.70 14.91
N ASP A 9 11.26 -6.48 15.56
CA ASP A 9 11.70 -5.18 16.10
C ASP A 9 11.81 -4.04 15.04
N SER A 10 11.91 -4.40 13.76
CA SER A 10 11.90 -3.47 12.62
C SER A 10 10.55 -2.77 12.36
N HIS A 11 9.50 -3.11 13.12
CA HIS A 11 8.13 -2.61 12.89
C HIS A 11 7.58 -1.76 14.05
N ARG A 12 8.45 -1.14 14.85
CA ARG A 12 8.02 0.02 15.62
C ARG A 12 7.46 1.03 14.61
N LEU A 13 6.20 1.43 14.79
CA LEU A 13 5.65 2.55 14.05
C LEU A 13 6.65 3.72 14.11
N PRO A 14 6.85 4.47 13.01
CA PRO A 14 7.41 5.81 13.16
C PRO A 14 6.60 6.51 14.25
N ARG A 15 7.28 7.20 15.17
CA ARG A 15 6.65 7.81 16.37
C ARG A 15 5.33 8.46 15.98
N LEU A 16 4.20 7.83 16.33
CA LEU A 16 2.86 8.34 16.05
C LEU A 16 2.54 9.61 16.87
N ASP A 17 3.46 9.99 17.75
CA ASP A 17 3.44 11.20 18.56
C ASP A 17 3.84 12.47 17.77
N GLU A 18 4.36 12.34 16.55
CA GLU A 18 4.62 13.49 15.69
C GLU A 18 3.31 14.00 15.06
N PRO A 19 3.00 15.32 15.16
CA PRO A 19 1.79 15.87 14.56
C PRO A 19 1.85 15.72 13.04
N ARG A 20 1.15 14.72 12.52
CA ARG A 20 0.80 14.62 11.11
C ARG A 20 -0.60 15.19 10.92
N ASP A 21 -0.86 15.83 9.80
CA ASP A 21 -2.19 16.34 9.39
C ASP A 21 -3.23 15.22 9.14
N MET A 22 -3.00 14.01 9.65
CA MET A 22 -3.76 12.79 9.34
C MET A 22 -4.28 12.09 10.62
N PRO A 23 -5.54 11.63 10.64
CA PRO A 23 -6.12 10.88 11.77
C PRO A 23 -5.34 9.60 12.12
N LEU A 24 -5.29 9.25 13.40
CA LEU A 24 -4.56 8.08 13.92
C LEU A 24 -4.99 6.75 13.28
N ARG A 25 -6.28 6.58 12.99
CA ARG A 25 -6.79 5.39 12.28
C ARG A 25 -6.15 5.22 10.89
N GLU A 26 -5.93 6.34 10.19
CA GLU A 26 -5.42 6.33 8.82
C GLU A 26 -3.92 6.06 8.82
N GLN A 27 -3.19 6.61 9.81
CA GLN A 27 -1.78 6.29 10.05
C GLN A 27 -1.58 4.79 10.35
N VAL A 28 -2.43 4.21 11.22
CA VAL A 28 -2.40 2.76 11.51
C VAL A 28 -2.73 1.95 10.26
N ALA A 29 -3.74 2.36 9.50
CA ALA A 29 -4.12 1.67 8.28
C ALA A 29 -2.96 1.69 7.26
N GLU A 30 -2.35 2.85 6.98
CA GLU A 30 -1.19 2.95 6.08
C GLU A 30 -0.02 2.07 6.52
N HIS A 31 0.32 2.07 7.81
CA HIS A 31 1.41 1.26 8.33
C HIS A 31 1.17 -0.24 8.15
N LEU A 32 -0.02 -0.72 8.52
CA LEU A 32 -0.38 -2.14 8.36
C LEU A 32 -0.47 -2.54 6.89
N ARG A 33 -1.01 -1.65 6.03
CA ARG A 33 -1.06 -1.86 4.58
C ARG A 33 0.34 -2.09 4.02
N HIS A 34 1.29 -1.24 4.42
CA HIS A 34 2.69 -1.40 4.05
C HIS A 34 3.25 -2.75 4.51
N ALA A 35 3.09 -3.09 5.79
CA ALA A 35 3.57 -4.35 6.37
C ALA A 35 3.00 -5.60 5.67
N PHE A 36 1.74 -5.56 5.20
CA PHE A 36 1.17 -6.65 4.41
C PHE A 36 1.81 -6.77 3.03
N ILE A 37 2.07 -5.63 2.37
CA ILE A 37 2.60 -5.58 1.00
C ILE A 37 4.06 -6.03 0.95
N VAL A 38 4.88 -5.58 1.89
CA VAL A 38 6.30 -5.98 1.92
C VAL A 38 6.51 -7.38 2.53
N GLY A 39 5.43 -8.01 3.03
CA GLY A 39 5.45 -9.36 3.57
C GLY A 39 5.97 -9.48 5.01
N ASP A 40 6.06 -8.37 5.73
CA ASP A 40 6.44 -8.35 7.15
C ASP A 40 5.42 -9.10 8.02
N ILE A 41 4.14 -8.99 7.64
CA ILE A 41 3.06 -9.79 8.23
C ILE A 41 2.58 -10.78 7.18
N ALA A 42 2.85 -12.06 7.44
CA ALA A 42 2.52 -13.14 6.52
C ALA A 42 0.99 -13.30 6.34
N PRO A 43 0.54 -13.67 5.13
CA PRO A 43 -0.84 -14.11 4.91
C PRO A 43 -1.25 -15.25 5.86
N GLY A 44 -2.53 -15.29 6.24
CA GLY A 44 -3.08 -16.29 7.15
C GLY A 44 -2.91 -15.99 8.64
N VAL A 45 -2.00 -15.08 9.02
CA VAL A 45 -1.83 -14.62 10.41
C VAL A 45 -3.13 -13.98 10.91
N VAL A 46 -3.46 -14.21 12.18
CA VAL A 46 -4.61 -13.59 12.85
C VAL A 46 -4.11 -12.49 13.77
N LEU A 47 -4.49 -11.26 13.47
CA LEU A 47 -4.16 -10.06 14.23
C LEU A 47 -5.29 -9.68 15.17
N SER A 48 -4.92 -9.17 16.34
CA SER A 48 -5.84 -8.72 17.37
C SER A 48 -5.66 -7.22 17.60
N ALA A 49 -6.74 -6.44 17.48
CA ALA A 49 -6.65 -4.99 17.68
C ALA A 49 -6.12 -4.60 19.08
N PRO A 50 -6.51 -5.25 20.20
CA PRO A 50 -5.88 -5.03 21.49
C PRO A 50 -4.36 -5.30 21.53
N THR A 51 -3.89 -6.32 20.80
CA THR A 51 -2.47 -6.69 20.77
C THR A 51 -1.67 -5.64 20.01
N LEU A 52 -2.12 -5.31 18.79
CA LEU A 52 -1.53 -4.25 17.97
C LEU A 52 -1.54 -2.90 18.71
N ALA A 53 -2.63 -2.57 19.40
CA ALA A 53 -2.73 -1.34 20.19
C ALA A 53 -1.65 -1.27 21.27
N GLY A 54 -1.37 -2.39 21.94
CA GLY A 54 -0.28 -2.50 22.92
C GLY A 54 1.11 -2.32 22.30
N GLU A 55 1.34 -2.90 21.12
CA GLU A 55 2.58 -2.72 20.35
C GLU A 55 2.77 -1.28 19.87
N PHE A 56 1.66 -0.62 19.54
CA PHE A 56 1.63 0.74 19.03
C PHE A 56 1.60 1.83 20.11
N GLY A 57 1.38 1.45 21.38
CA GLY A 57 1.26 2.41 22.48
C GLY A 57 0.00 3.28 22.43
N ILE A 58 -1.05 2.85 21.73
CA ILE A 58 -2.30 3.60 21.53
C ILE A 58 -3.52 2.81 22.03
N SER A 59 -4.70 3.41 22.00
CA SER A 59 -5.95 2.72 22.36
C SER A 59 -6.41 1.75 21.25
N ALA A 60 -7.24 0.77 21.60
CA ALA A 60 -7.70 -0.24 20.65
C ALA A 60 -8.74 0.27 19.63
N THR A 61 -9.39 1.41 19.89
CA THR A 61 -10.42 1.99 19.01
C THR A 61 -9.88 2.36 17.62
N PRO A 62 -8.86 3.23 17.48
CA PRO A 62 -8.30 3.58 16.17
C PRO A 62 -7.75 2.36 15.42
N VAL A 63 -7.23 1.37 16.14
CA VAL A 63 -6.77 0.12 15.54
C VAL A 63 -7.94 -0.70 14.99
N ARG A 64 -9.06 -0.81 15.72
CA ARG A 64 -10.26 -1.50 15.22
C ARG A 64 -10.82 -0.84 13.97
N GLU A 65 -10.89 0.48 13.95
CA GLU A 65 -11.34 1.25 12.78
C GLU A 65 -10.43 0.99 11.58
N ALA A 66 -9.10 1.11 11.76
CA ALA A 66 -8.13 0.81 10.72
C ALA A 66 -8.28 -0.63 10.17
N MET A 67 -8.49 -1.61 11.05
CA MET A 67 -8.68 -3.01 10.64
C MET A 67 -10.01 -3.25 9.90
N LEU A 68 -11.05 -2.42 10.13
CA LEU A 68 -12.29 -2.46 9.35
C LEU A 68 -12.11 -1.84 7.96
N ASP A 69 -11.36 -0.75 7.86
CA ASP A 69 -10.98 -0.15 6.57
C ASP A 69 -10.18 -1.17 5.75
N LEU A 70 -9.15 -1.77 6.35
CA LEU A 70 -8.33 -2.82 5.74
C LEU A 70 -9.14 -4.08 5.37
N ALA A 71 -10.23 -4.37 6.11
CA ALA A 71 -11.13 -5.46 5.75
C ALA A 71 -11.97 -5.12 4.51
N THR A 72 -12.39 -3.87 4.40
CA THR A 72 -13.15 -3.35 3.25
C THR A 72 -12.26 -3.31 2.00
N GLU A 73 -10.98 -3.01 2.17
CA GLU A 73 -9.96 -3.03 1.12
C GLU A 73 -9.51 -4.46 0.73
N GLY A 74 -9.90 -5.48 1.50
CA GLY A 74 -9.57 -6.88 1.22
C GLY A 74 -8.19 -7.34 1.71
N HIS A 75 -7.48 -6.56 2.53
CA HIS A 75 -6.22 -6.97 3.15
C HIS A 75 -6.42 -7.99 4.26
N VAL A 76 -7.56 -7.90 4.98
CA VAL A 76 -7.90 -8.80 6.08
C VAL A 76 -9.36 -9.23 6.02
N ARG A 77 -9.72 -10.28 6.75
CA ARG A 77 -11.11 -10.66 7.02
C ARG A 77 -11.36 -10.68 8.52
N ALA A 78 -12.42 -10.02 8.96
CA ALA A 78 -12.85 -10.08 10.35
C ALA A 78 -13.27 -11.52 10.73
N LEU A 79 -12.73 -12.02 11.84
CA LEU A 79 -13.09 -13.30 12.44
C LEU A 79 -13.83 -13.05 13.76
N ARG A 80 -15.00 -13.67 13.89
CA ARG A 80 -15.83 -13.56 15.09
C ARG A 80 -15.02 -13.95 16.34
N TYR A 81 -14.87 -13.01 17.27
CA TYR A 81 -14.14 -13.17 18.55
C TYR A 81 -12.65 -13.53 18.45
N LYS A 82 -12.06 -13.56 17.25
CA LYS A 82 -10.66 -13.96 17.05
C LYS A 82 -9.76 -12.84 16.52
N GLY A 83 -10.33 -11.74 16.03
CA GLY A 83 -9.59 -10.63 15.44
C GLY A 83 -9.75 -10.61 13.92
N TYR A 84 -8.66 -10.42 13.19
CA TYR A 84 -8.67 -10.24 11.74
C TYR A 84 -7.61 -11.14 11.11
N ARG A 85 -8.01 -11.95 10.12
CA ARG A 85 -7.08 -12.81 9.38
C ARG A 85 -6.54 -12.08 8.17
N VAL A 86 -5.22 -11.98 8.04
CA VAL A 86 -4.56 -11.45 6.85
C VAL A 86 -4.87 -12.35 5.65
N LEU A 87 -5.35 -11.75 4.58
CA LEU A 87 -5.70 -12.45 3.36
C LEU A 87 -4.49 -12.50 2.42
N GLU A 88 -4.40 -13.58 1.66
CA GLU A 88 -3.56 -13.63 0.48
C GLU A 88 -4.42 -13.20 -0.72
N PHE A 89 -3.93 -12.27 -1.53
CA PHE A 89 -4.58 -11.99 -2.80
C PHE A 89 -4.34 -13.17 -3.74
N SER A 90 -5.43 -13.82 -4.18
CA SER A 90 -5.31 -14.90 -5.14
C SER A 90 -4.71 -14.35 -6.45
N PRO A 91 -3.98 -15.18 -7.22
CA PRO A 91 -3.49 -14.79 -8.55
C PRO A 91 -4.57 -14.16 -9.43
N GLU A 92 -5.81 -14.65 -9.34
CA GLU A 92 -6.97 -14.17 -10.08
C GLU A 92 -7.40 -12.77 -9.63
N THR A 93 -7.51 -12.52 -8.32
CA THR A 93 -7.83 -11.18 -7.80
C THR A 93 -6.74 -10.17 -8.18
N ARG A 94 -5.46 -10.58 -8.16
CA ARG A 94 -4.37 -9.72 -8.65
C ARG A 94 -4.52 -9.38 -10.12
N ALA A 95 -4.83 -10.36 -10.95
CA ALA A 95 -5.07 -10.15 -12.38
C ALA A 95 -6.23 -9.16 -12.61
N GLN A 96 -7.32 -9.28 -11.85
CA GLN A 96 -8.46 -8.36 -11.91
C GLN A 96 -8.08 -6.93 -11.51
N HIS A 97 -7.22 -6.74 -10.50
CA HIS A 97 -6.71 -5.41 -10.15
C HIS A 97 -5.85 -4.81 -11.26
N VAL A 98 -4.99 -5.62 -11.91
CA VAL A 98 -4.19 -5.19 -13.07
C VAL A 98 -5.09 -4.83 -14.25
N GLU A 99 -6.12 -5.61 -14.50
CA GLU A 99 -7.12 -5.34 -15.56
C GLU A 99 -7.84 -4.01 -15.34
N LEU A 100 -8.35 -3.77 -14.11
CA LEU A 100 -9.01 -2.52 -13.78
C LEU A 100 -8.07 -1.32 -13.88
N ARG A 101 -6.80 -1.49 -13.50
CA ARG A 101 -5.76 -0.48 -13.75
C ARG A 101 -5.61 -0.20 -15.24
N GLY A 102 -5.63 -1.22 -16.09
CA GLY A 102 -5.61 -1.04 -17.55
C GLY A 102 -6.74 -0.14 -18.05
N PHE A 103 -7.97 -0.34 -17.57
CA PHE A 103 -9.12 0.49 -17.97
C PHE A 103 -9.01 1.95 -17.53
N ILE A 104 -8.26 2.26 -16.47
CA ILE A 104 -8.11 3.62 -15.93
C ILE A 104 -6.83 4.28 -16.46
N GLU A 105 -5.69 3.62 -16.32
CA GLU A 105 -4.37 4.20 -16.59
C GLU A 105 -4.16 4.43 -18.10
N ILE A 106 -4.47 3.44 -18.95
CA ILE A 106 -4.22 3.53 -20.40
C ILE A 106 -4.86 4.76 -21.05
N PRO A 107 -6.18 5.02 -20.92
CA PRO A 107 -6.80 6.18 -21.57
C PRO A 107 -6.26 7.52 -21.04
N LEU A 108 -5.85 7.59 -19.77
CA LEU A 108 -5.24 8.79 -19.19
C LEU A 108 -3.81 9.00 -19.68
N MET A 109 -3.03 7.92 -19.84
CA MET A 109 -1.70 8.00 -20.43
C MET A 109 -1.75 8.42 -21.90
N LEU A 110 -2.72 7.92 -22.67
CA LEU A 110 -2.95 8.35 -24.05
C LEU A 110 -3.29 9.85 -24.12
N ARG A 111 -4.09 10.35 -23.17
CA ARG A 111 -4.40 11.79 -23.08
C ARG A 111 -3.14 12.62 -22.83
N VAL A 112 -2.30 12.20 -21.88
CA VAL A 112 -1.01 12.85 -21.61
C VAL A 112 -0.10 12.82 -22.82
N ALA A 113 -0.02 11.69 -23.53
CA ALA A 113 0.78 11.57 -24.74
C ALA A 113 0.29 12.50 -25.87
N ALA A 114 -1.03 12.67 -26.00
CA ALA A 114 -1.64 13.50 -27.03
C ALA A 114 -1.54 15.01 -26.75
N HIS A 115 -1.64 15.44 -25.49
CA HIS A 115 -1.73 16.86 -25.12
C HIS A 115 -0.45 17.40 -24.46
N GLY A 116 0.50 16.51 -24.16
CA GLY A 116 1.69 16.84 -23.38
C GLY A 116 1.39 17.04 -21.90
N MET A 117 2.43 17.42 -21.17
CA MET A 117 2.38 17.85 -19.77
C MET A 117 3.40 18.98 -19.58
N PRO A 118 3.34 19.75 -18.48
CA PRO A 118 4.35 20.75 -18.17
C PRO A 118 5.77 20.15 -18.11
N ASP A 119 6.76 20.88 -18.61
CA ASP A 119 8.16 20.42 -18.69
C ASP A 119 8.72 19.99 -17.33
N GLU A 120 8.37 20.72 -16.26
CA GLU A 120 8.74 20.37 -14.89
C GLU A 120 8.22 18.98 -14.47
N GLN A 121 6.99 18.63 -14.86
CA GLN A 121 6.37 17.34 -14.56
C GLN A 121 7.00 16.23 -15.40
N LEU A 122 7.35 16.52 -16.65
CA LEU A 122 8.05 15.58 -17.53
C LEU A 122 9.45 15.26 -17.02
N VAL A 123 10.20 16.28 -16.57
CA VAL A 123 11.53 16.11 -15.96
C VAL A 123 11.42 15.26 -14.69
N ALA A 124 10.46 15.57 -13.82
CA ALA A 124 10.21 14.78 -12.60
C ALA A 124 9.84 13.32 -12.92
N ALA A 125 8.96 13.10 -13.90
CA ALA A 125 8.57 11.75 -14.33
C ALA A 125 9.75 10.96 -14.90
N ARG A 126 10.60 11.59 -15.73
CA ARG A 126 11.82 10.94 -16.25
C ARG A 126 12.78 10.55 -15.14
N ARG A 127 12.97 11.41 -14.15
CA ARG A 127 13.80 11.10 -12.98
C ARG A 127 13.24 9.92 -12.20
N LEU A 128 11.95 9.92 -11.89
CA LEU A 128 11.30 8.80 -11.19
C LEU A 128 11.42 7.48 -11.97
N ALA A 129 11.33 7.51 -13.30
CA ALA A 129 11.51 6.34 -14.16
C ALA A 129 12.96 5.82 -14.16
N ALA A 130 13.95 6.73 -14.17
CA ALA A 130 15.36 6.34 -14.10
C ALA A 130 15.70 5.76 -12.72
N ASP A 131 15.26 6.43 -11.65
CA ASP A 131 15.50 6.00 -10.27
C ASP A 131 14.81 4.65 -10.00
N SER A 132 13.59 4.42 -10.52
CA SER A 132 12.90 3.14 -10.35
C SER A 132 13.63 2.00 -11.08
N LEU A 133 14.11 2.25 -12.30
CA LEU A 133 14.92 1.28 -13.03
C LEU A 133 16.19 0.92 -12.27
N GLN A 134 16.87 1.92 -11.69
CA GLN A 134 18.07 1.70 -10.89
C GLN A 134 17.76 0.84 -9.65
N ALA A 135 16.71 1.17 -8.91
CA ALA A 135 16.28 0.38 -7.75
C ALA A 135 15.95 -1.09 -8.13
N ALA A 136 15.35 -1.31 -9.30
CA ALA A 136 15.08 -2.65 -9.81
C ALA A 136 16.38 -3.43 -10.15
N VAL A 137 17.37 -2.76 -10.74
CA VAL A 137 18.69 -3.35 -11.03
C VAL A 137 19.44 -3.69 -9.75
N ASP A 138 19.36 -2.83 -8.74
CA ASP A 138 20.01 -3.02 -7.44
C ASP A 138 19.29 -4.06 -6.56
N GLY A 139 18.14 -4.57 -7.01
CA GLY A 139 17.31 -5.50 -6.25
C GLY A 139 16.57 -4.87 -5.07
N ASP A 140 16.54 -3.54 -4.97
CA ASP A 140 15.76 -2.82 -3.97
C ASP A 140 14.29 -2.75 -4.40
N LEU A 141 13.59 -3.86 -4.14
CA LEU A 141 12.19 -4.02 -4.48
C LEU A 141 11.30 -2.98 -3.80
N ILE A 142 11.61 -2.58 -2.56
CA ILE A 142 10.81 -1.63 -1.78
C ILE A 142 10.90 -0.25 -2.44
N GLU A 143 12.12 0.18 -2.77
CA GLU A 143 12.34 1.47 -3.40
C GLU A 143 11.81 1.50 -4.84
N PHE A 144 11.99 0.42 -5.61
CA PHE A 144 11.38 0.25 -6.92
C PHE A 144 9.86 0.45 -6.86
N ILE A 145 9.19 -0.25 -5.94
CA ILE A 145 7.75 -0.16 -5.68
C ILE A 145 7.36 1.30 -5.36
N ARG A 146 8.10 1.96 -4.47
CA ARG A 146 7.81 3.34 -4.08
C ARG A 146 7.89 4.29 -5.29
N LEU A 147 8.99 4.23 -6.03
CA LEU A 147 9.28 5.09 -7.18
C LEU A 147 8.32 4.83 -8.35
N ASP A 148 8.03 3.56 -8.66
CA ASP A 148 7.05 3.16 -9.67
C ASP A 148 5.64 3.69 -9.35
N THR A 149 5.21 3.64 -8.08
CA THR A 149 3.92 4.24 -7.69
C THR A 149 3.95 5.74 -7.92
N SER A 150 4.99 6.42 -7.44
CA SER A 150 5.12 7.87 -7.58
C SER A 150 5.09 8.31 -9.04
N LEU A 151 5.78 7.59 -9.92
CA LEU A 151 5.77 7.84 -11.36
C LEU A 151 4.34 7.78 -11.92
N HIS A 152 3.66 6.64 -11.76
CA HIS A 152 2.33 6.47 -12.35
C HIS A 152 1.29 7.43 -11.78
N LEU A 153 1.30 7.67 -10.46
CA LEU A 153 0.38 8.65 -9.87
C LEU A 153 0.66 10.08 -10.36
N GLY A 154 1.94 10.43 -10.57
CA GLY A 154 2.34 11.72 -11.16
C GLY A 154 1.81 11.89 -12.59
N LEU A 155 1.91 10.86 -13.43
CA LEU A 155 1.39 10.89 -14.79
C LEU A 155 -0.15 11.02 -14.81
N LEU A 156 -0.86 10.35 -13.90
CA LEU A 156 -2.33 10.48 -13.79
C LEU A 156 -2.74 11.87 -13.29
N LYS A 157 -1.94 12.48 -12.40
CA LYS A 157 -2.15 13.86 -11.96
C LYS A 157 -1.93 14.85 -13.10
N ALA A 158 -0.93 14.64 -13.94
CA ALA A 158 -0.69 15.42 -15.16
C ALA A 158 -1.86 15.33 -16.15
N ALA A 159 -2.57 14.19 -16.18
CA ALA A 159 -3.81 14.02 -16.94
C ALA A 159 -5.03 14.78 -16.37
N GLY A 160 -4.87 15.47 -15.23
CA GLY A 160 -5.91 16.26 -14.56
C GLY A 160 -6.98 15.42 -13.86
N ASN A 161 -6.70 14.16 -13.52
CA ASN A 161 -7.72 13.25 -12.96
C ASN A 161 -7.39 12.82 -11.51
N ASP A 162 -7.71 13.67 -10.56
CA ASP A 162 -7.50 13.42 -9.12
C ASP A 162 -8.30 12.22 -8.58
N VAL A 163 -9.46 11.96 -9.16
CA VAL A 163 -10.29 10.80 -8.80
C VAL A 163 -9.56 9.51 -9.18
N ALA A 164 -9.00 9.46 -10.39
CA ALA A 164 -8.19 8.33 -10.83
C ALA A 164 -6.93 8.13 -9.97
N VAL A 165 -6.25 9.21 -9.58
CA VAL A 165 -5.08 9.13 -8.67
C VAL A 165 -5.43 8.39 -7.37
N ARG A 166 -6.56 8.71 -6.75
CA ARG A 166 -7.00 8.04 -5.51
C ARG A 166 -7.28 6.56 -5.72
N HIS A 167 -8.04 6.22 -6.76
CA HIS A 167 -8.42 4.82 -7.02
C HIS A 167 -7.22 3.97 -7.46
N VAL A 168 -6.38 4.49 -8.35
CA VAL A 168 -5.19 3.77 -8.82
C VAL A 168 -4.18 3.56 -7.70
N ARG A 169 -4.04 4.50 -6.75
CA ARG A 169 -3.19 4.30 -5.56
C ARG A 169 -3.59 3.03 -4.80
N SER A 170 -4.89 2.85 -4.55
CA SER A 170 -5.41 1.66 -3.89
C SER A 170 -5.17 0.40 -4.74
N LEU A 171 -5.50 0.44 -6.04
CA LEU A 171 -5.31 -0.72 -6.92
C LEU A 171 -3.84 -1.15 -7.06
N ARG A 172 -2.88 -0.21 -7.09
CA ARG A 172 -1.45 -0.54 -7.11
C ARG A 172 -0.97 -1.14 -5.78
N SER A 173 -1.54 -0.69 -4.67
CA SER A 173 -1.28 -1.26 -3.35
C SER A 173 -1.70 -2.74 -3.28
N LEU A 174 -2.83 -3.09 -3.91
CA LEU A 174 -3.42 -4.43 -3.89
C LEU A 174 -2.82 -5.37 -4.96
N ALA A 175 -2.36 -4.82 -6.09
CA ALA A 175 -1.75 -5.60 -7.17
C ALA A 175 -0.31 -6.04 -6.88
N ARG A 176 0.31 -5.55 -5.79
CA ARG A 176 1.72 -5.80 -5.47
C ARG A 176 1.91 -7.06 -4.62
N LEU A 177 3.04 -7.70 -4.88
CA LEU A 177 3.36 -9.09 -4.54
C LEU A 177 3.21 -9.43 -3.06
N THR A 178 2.63 -10.60 -2.80
CA THR A 178 3.01 -11.44 -1.67
C THR A 178 4.16 -12.35 -2.12
N GLY A 179 5.25 -12.42 -1.33
CA GLY A 179 6.20 -13.53 -1.42
C GLY A 179 7.56 -13.31 -2.11
N LEU A 180 8.08 -12.08 -2.24
CA LEU A 180 9.47 -11.87 -2.69
C LEU A 180 10.40 -11.61 -1.51
N ARG A 181 10.65 -12.64 -0.70
CA ARG A 181 11.97 -12.78 -0.08
C ARG A 181 12.84 -13.52 -1.08
N ALA A 182 13.89 -12.87 -1.56
CA ALA A 182 15.08 -13.56 -2.03
C ALA A 182 15.73 -14.31 -0.84
#